data_AF-A0A699WRB7-F1
#
_entry.id   AF-A0A699WRB7-F1
#
_cell.length_a   1.000
_cell.length_b   1.000
_cell.length_c   1.000
_cell.angle_alpha   90.00
_cell.angle_beta   90.00
_cell.angle_gamma   90.00
#
_symmetry.space_group_name_H-M   'P 1'
#
loop_
_entity.id
_entity.type
_entity.pdbx_description
1 polymer ?
#
loop_
_entity_poly.entity_id
_entity_poly.type
_entity_poly.pdbx_seq_one_letter_code
_entity_poly.pdbx_strand_id
1 'polypeptide(L)'
;MKKLMKAKFLPENHRQEDFFDYHNLSQQNMTVEEVINEFDKLRMRCDVVEEEEQVVTWFLGVLKPKIADIVSLQPYWTNTDVCKLALKVEKHIKAKSKGCISRFTPPTRTALHTTPKTAPKAITPTT
;
A
#
# COMPACT_ATOMS: atom_id res chain seq x y z
N MET A 1 -2.93 -13.58 42.63
CA MET A 1 -2.64 -14.84 41.90
C MET A 1 -1.93 -14.67 40.55
N LYS A 2 -2.38 -13.79 39.64
CA LYS A 2 -1.78 -13.64 38.29
C LYS A 2 -0.25 -13.46 38.28
N LYS A 3 0.31 -12.61 39.16
CA LYS A 3 1.76 -12.38 39.28
C LYS A 3 2.56 -13.64 39.63
N LEU A 4 2.05 -14.47 40.55
CA LEU A 4 2.69 -15.72 40.97
C LEU A 4 2.65 -16.79 39.87
N MET A 5 1.60 -16.82 39.06
CA MET A 5 1.53 -17.71 37.91
C MET A 5 2.50 -17.29 36.81
N LYS A 6 2.56 -15.99 36.47
CA LYS A 6 3.53 -15.47 35.49
C LYS A 6 4.97 -15.80 35.90
N ALA A 7 5.32 -15.62 37.17
CA ALA A 7 6.66 -15.92 37.69
C ALA A 7 7.05 -17.41 37.65
N LYS A 8 6.06 -18.33 37.65
CA LYS A 8 6.31 -19.79 37.62
C LYS A 8 6.34 -20.38 36.22
N PHE A 9 5.66 -19.75 35.26
CA PHE A 9 5.40 -20.33 33.95
C PHE A 9 5.96 -19.53 32.77
N LEU A 10 6.43 -18.30 33.00
CA LEU A 10 7.05 -17.48 31.97
C LEU A 10 8.55 -17.31 32.23
N PRO A 11 9.39 -17.24 31.18
CA PRO A 11 10.79 -16.85 31.30
C PRO A 11 10.95 -15.50 32.03
N GLU A 12 12.06 -15.34 32.73
CA GLU A 12 12.33 -14.11 33.49
C GLU A 12 12.42 -12.87 32.58
N ASN A 13 12.85 -13.07 31.34
CA ASN A 13 12.98 -12.05 30.31
C ASN A 13 11.73 -11.88 29.42
N HIS A 14 10.62 -12.59 29.66
CA HIS A 14 9.44 -12.55 28.76
C HIS A 14 8.93 -11.12 28.50
N ARG A 15 8.94 -10.26 29.52
CA ARG A 15 8.54 -8.85 29.35
C ARG A 15 9.48 -8.12 28.41
N GLN A 16 10.79 -8.35 28.51
CA GLN A 16 11.76 -7.70 27.64
C GLN A 16 11.59 -8.19 26.20
N GLU A 17 11.31 -9.47 26.00
CA GLU A 17 10.97 -10.04 24.69
C GLU A 17 9.67 -9.44 24.14
N ASP A 18 8.61 -9.31 24.95
CA ASP A 18 7.36 -8.65 24.55
C ASP A 18 7.60 -7.23 24.02
N PHE A 19 8.40 -6.43 24.75
CA PHE A 19 8.76 -5.07 24.32
C PHE A 19 9.67 -5.05 23.11
N PHE A 20 10.61 -5.99 23.01
CA PHE A 20 11.50 -6.11 21.86
C PHE A 20 10.70 -6.42 20.59
N ASP A 21 9.77 -7.37 20.66
CA ASP A 21 8.86 -7.71 19.57
C ASP A 21 7.99 -6.50 19.18
N TYR A 22 7.47 -5.77 20.17
CA TYR A 22 6.67 -4.56 19.96
C TYR A 22 7.45 -3.47 19.22
N HIS A 23 8.62 -3.08 19.70
CA HIS A 23 9.38 -1.99 19.09
C HIS A 23 10.03 -2.36 17.75
N ASN A 24 10.24 -3.65 17.48
CA ASN A 24 10.82 -4.12 16.22
C ASN A 24 9.78 -4.59 15.21
N LEU A 25 8.48 -4.43 15.49
CA LEU A 25 7.45 -4.74 14.51
C LEU A 25 7.67 -3.93 13.24
N SER A 26 7.61 -4.60 12.08
CA SER A 26 7.74 -3.96 10.78
C SER A 26 6.86 -4.68 9.77
N GLN A 27 6.21 -3.93 8.88
CA GLN A 27 5.32 -4.50 7.89
C GLN A 27 6.01 -5.49 6.96
N GLN A 28 7.26 -5.24 6.55
CA GLN A 28 8.06 -6.13 5.68
C GLN A 28 7.28 -6.78 4.53
N ASN A 29 6.90 -8.07 4.63
CA ASN A 29 6.12 -8.80 3.62
C ASN A 29 4.64 -8.97 3.98
N MET A 30 4.23 -8.54 5.18
CA MET A 30 2.86 -8.57 5.65
C MET A 30 2.00 -7.52 4.95
N THR A 31 0.70 -7.81 4.92
CA THR A 31 -0.36 -6.88 4.58
C THR A 31 -0.60 -5.89 5.73
N VAL A 32 -1.23 -4.75 5.45
CA VAL A 32 -1.56 -3.78 6.52
C VAL A 32 -2.51 -4.40 7.55
N GLU A 33 -3.43 -5.26 7.12
CA GLU A 33 -4.36 -5.95 8.03
C GLU A 33 -3.63 -6.90 9.01
N GLU A 34 -2.66 -7.67 8.52
CA GLU A 34 -1.83 -8.53 9.37
C GLU A 34 -1.01 -7.74 10.38
N VAL A 35 -0.46 -6.59 9.97
CA VAL A 35 0.28 -5.69 10.86
C VAL A 35 -0.61 -5.13 11.96
N ILE A 36 -1.82 -4.68 11.63
CA ILE A 36 -2.78 -4.17 12.62
C ILE A 36 -3.11 -5.25 13.65
N ASN A 37 -3.38 -6.48 13.19
CA ASN A 37 -3.68 -7.59 14.08
C ASN A 37 -2.48 -7.95 14.99
N GLU A 38 -1.27 -7.94 14.46
CA GLU A 38 -0.07 -8.23 15.25
C GLU A 38 0.24 -7.12 16.25
N PHE A 39 0.06 -5.86 15.85
CA PHE A 39 0.14 -4.72 16.75
C PHE A 39 -0.82 -4.85 17.94
N ASP A 40 -2.09 -5.14 17.70
CA ASP A 40 -3.08 -5.30 18.77
C ASP A 40 -2.72 -6.44 19.74
N LYS A 41 -2.21 -7.56 19.22
CA LYS A 41 -1.71 -8.67 20.05
C LYS A 41 -0.53 -8.27 20.93
N LEU A 42 0.46 -7.57 20.36
CA LEU A 42 1.65 -7.14 21.10
C LEU A 42 1.28 -6.09 22.16
N ARG A 43 0.35 -5.19 21.85
CA ARG A 43 -0.16 -4.21 22.81
C ARG A 43 -0.87 -4.89 23.99
N MET A 44 -1.68 -5.93 23.73
CA MET A 44 -2.30 -6.74 24.78
C MET A 44 -1.28 -7.52 25.63
N ARG A 45 -0.15 -7.96 25.04
CA ARG A 45 0.95 -8.63 25.77
C ARG A 45 1.69 -7.66 26.70
N CYS A 46 2.04 -6.49 26.20
CA CYS A 46 2.88 -5.53 26.92
C CYS A 46 2.14 -4.82 28.07
N ASP A 47 0.80 -4.72 28.00
CA ASP A 47 -0.06 -4.01 28.97
C ASP A 47 0.37 -2.53 29.14
N VAL A 48 0.72 -1.88 28.03
CA VAL A 48 1.24 -0.51 28.00
C VAL A 48 0.15 0.46 27.59
N VAL A 49 -0.02 1.50 28.41
CA VAL A 49 -0.86 2.66 28.09
C VAL A 49 0.04 3.71 27.46
N GLU A 50 0.03 3.78 26.12
CA GLU A 50 0.73 4.80 25.35
C GLU A 50 -0.20 5.94 24.96
N GLU A 51 0.38 7.13 24.83
CA GLU A 51 -0.26 8.32 24.29
C GLU A 51 -0.59 8.11 22.79
N GLU A 52 -1.66 8.72 22.31
CA GLU A 52 -2.14 8.50 20.95
C GLU A 52 -1.09 8.93 19.91
N GLU A 53 -0.41 10.04 20.15
CA GLU A 53 0.66 10.61 19.33
C GLU A 53 1.85 9.65 19.18
N GLN A 54 2.17 8.93 20.25
CA GLN A 54 3.25 7.94 20.27
C GLN A 54 2.85 6.72 19.45
N VAL A 55 1.62 6.22 19.66
CA VAL A 55 1.07 5.09 18.91
C VAL A 55 1.01 5.40 17.41
N VAL A 56 0.54 6.60 17.04
CA VAL A 56 0.46 7.05 15.65
C VAL A 56 1.85 7.12 15.01
N THR A 57 2.81 7.75 15.70
CA THR A 57 4.18 7.88 15.20
C THR A 57 4.83 6.51 15.01
N TRP A 58 4.65 5.63 15.99
CA TRP A 58 5.16 4.27 15.94
C TRP A 58 4.51 3.49 14.79
N PHE A 59 3.17 3.51 14.66
CA PHE A 59 2.46 2.75 13.63
C PHE A 59 2.85 3.23 12.22
N LEU A 60 3.04 4.53 12.01
CA LEU A 60 3.57 5.08 10.76
C LEU A 60 4.98 4.54 10.44
N GLY A 61 5.83 4.36 11.46
CA GLY A 61 7.16 3.77 11.31
C GLY A 61 7.15 2.26 10.99
N VAL A 62 6.13 1.54 11.44
CA VAL A 62 5.94 0.11 11.13
C VAL A 62 5.56 -0.11 9.66
N LEU A 63 4.78 0.81 9.08
CA LEU A 63 4.29 0.70 7.71
C LEU A 63 5.43 0.75 6.68
N LYS A 64 5.20 0.15 5.52
CA LYS A 64 6.08 0.30 4.35
C LYS A 64 6.21 1.79 4.00
N PRO A 65 7.42 2.29 3.65
CA PRO A 65 7.62 3.69 3.29
C PRO A 65 6.62 4.20 2.24
N LYS A 66 6.39 3.40 1.17
CA LYS A 66 5.43 3.73 0.11
C LYS A 66 3.99 3.97 0.59
N ILE A 67 3.59 3.34 1.70
CA ILE A 67 2.27 3.51 2.31
C ILE A 67 2.31 4.68 3.29
N ALA A 68 3.31 4.69 4.18
CA ALA A 68 3.51 5.74 5.18
C ALA A 68 3.59 7.13 4.56
N ASP A 69 4.33 7.28 3.46
CA ASP A 69 4.48 8.54 2.72
C ASP A 69 3.16 9.08 2.16
N ILE A 70 2.21 8.21 1.82
CA ILE A 70 0.90 8.64 1.31
C ILE A 70 -0.05 8.94 2.47
N VAL A 71 0.02 8.15 3.54
CA VAL A 71 -0.81 8.36 4.74
C VAL A 71 -0.42 9.65 5.45
N SER A 72 0.88 9.99 5.51
CA SER A 72 1.39 11.22 6.13
C SER A 72 0.88 12.52 5.49
N LEU A 73 0.45 12.46 4.22
CA LEU A 73 -0.11 13.59 3.48
C LEU A 73 -1.60 13.82 3.77
N GLN A 74 -2.26 12.88 4.45
CA GLN A 74 -3.68 12.99 4.79
C GLN A 74 -3.84 13.50 6.23
N PRO A 75 -4.93 14.22 6.54
CA PRO A 75 -5.24 14.56 7.92
C PRO A 75 -5.63 13.30 8.71
N TYR A 76 -4.99 13.09 9.86
CA TYR A 76 -5.33 12.06 10.84
C TYR A 76 -5.14 12.63 12.26
N TRP A 77 -5.92 12.11 13.21
CA TRP A 77 -5.83 12.50 14.63
C TRP A 77 -5.71 11.30 15.56
N THR A 78 -6.17 10.12 15.13
CA THR A 78 -6.11 8.88 15.91
C THR A 78 -5.42 7.77 15.13
N ASN A 79 -4.85 6.80 15.83
CA ASN A 79 -4.32 5.56 15.29
C ASN A 79 -5.37 4.81 14.46
N THR A 80 -6.64 4.87 14.88
CA THR A 80 -7.74 4.27 14.12
C THR A 80 -7.87 4.90 12.72
N ASP A 81 -7.65 6.20 12.59
CA ASP A 81 -7.67 6.89 11.29
C ASP A 81 -6.47 6.46 10.44
N VAL A 82 -5.29 6.37 11.05
CA VAL A 82 -4.06 5.92 10.38
C VAL A 82 -4.21 4.50 9.85
N CYS A 83 -4.75 3.57 10.65
CA CYS A 83 -5.06 2.20 10.22
C CYS A 83 -5.99 2.16 9.00
N LYS A 84 -7.09 2.92 9.03
CA LYS A 84 -8.05 3.00 7.91
C LYS A 84 -7.42 3.59 6.65
N LEU A 85 -6.63 4.65 6.80
CA LEU A 85 -5.91 5.29 5.69
C LEU A 85 -4.90 4.32 5.08
N ALA A 86 -4.12 3.63 5.90
CA ALA A 86 -3.14 2.64 5.45
C ALA A 86 -3.79 1.49 4.65
N LEU A 87 -4.91 0.94 5.15
CA LEU A 87 -5.68 -0.09 4.44
C LEU A 87 -6.19 0.41 3.08
N LYS A 88 -6.70 1.64 3.03
CA LYS A 88 -7.20 2.26 1.79
C LYS A 88 -6.06 2.46 0.78
N VAL A 89 -4.90 2.92 1.25
CA VAL A 89 -3.71 3.14 0.41
C VAL A 89 -3.17 1.81 -0.13
N GLU A 90 -3.04 0.77 0.71
CA GLU A 90 -2.59 -0.55 0.27
C GLU A 90 -3.51 -1.12 -0.83
N LYS A 91 -4.83 -1.02 -0.63
CA LYS A 91 -5.83 -1.42 -1.64
C LYS A 91 -5.65 -0.67 -2.95
N HIS A 92 -5.40 0.64 -2.91
CA HIS A 92 -5.20 1.48 -4.10
C HIS A 92 -3.92 1.11 -4.86
N ILE A 93 -2.82 0.88 -4.15
CA ILE A 93 -1.54 0.44 -4.74
C ILE A 93 -1.72 -0.92 -5.43
N LYS A 94 -2.40 -1.86 -4.76
CA LYS A 94 -2.68 -3.20 -5.30
C LYS A 94 -3.64 -3.18 -6.49
N ALA A 95 -4.56 -2.21 -6.56
CA ALA A 95 -5.45 -2.03 -7.70
C ALA A 95 -4.69 -1.48 -8.92
N LYS A 96 -3.81 -0.48 -8.72
CA LYS A 96 -2.98 0.09 -9.80
C LYS A 96 -2.02 -0.94 -10.40
N SER A 97 -1.39 -1.78 -9.58
CA SER A 97 -0.49 -2.83 -10.09
C SER A 97 -1.20 -3.86 -10.96
N LYS A 98 -2.50 -4.12 -10.70
CA LYS A 98 -3.34 -5.02 -11.52
C LYS A 98 -3.99 -4.32 -12.72
N GLY A 99 -4.20 -3.01 -12.65
CA GLY A 99 -4.90 -2.21 -13.66
C GLY A 99 -4.04 -1.71 -14.82
N CYS A 100 -2.70 -1.77 -14.73
CA CYS A 100 -1.81 -1.26 -15.79
C CYS A 100 -1.73 -2.13 -17.06
N ILE A 101 -2.58 -3.15 -17.24
CA ILE A 101 -2.68 -3.91 -18.51
C ILE A 101 -3.67 -3.24 -19.50
N SER A 102 -4.42 -2.21 -19.11
CA SER A 102 -5.38 -1.55 -19.99
C SER A 102 -4.77 -0.41 -20.84
N ARG A 103 -4.16 -0.81 -21.96
CA ARG A 103 -4.22 -0.19 -23.29
C ARG A 103 -4.34 1.35 -23.34
N PHE A 104 -3.20 2.01 -23.51
CA PHE A 104 -3.17 3.21 -24.36
C PHE A 104 -2.81 2.76 -25.78
N THR A 105 -3.80 2.30 -26.55
CA THR A 105 -3.65 2.20 -28.00
C THR A 105 -3.96 3.57 -28.58
N PRO A 106 -2.98 4.30 -29.15
CA PRO A 106 -3.28 5.54 -29.83
C PRO A 106 -4.23 5.26 -31.01
N PRO A 107 -5.19 6.15 -31.30
CA PRO A 107 -6.10 5.93 -32.42
C PRO A 107 -5.28 6.02 -33.71
N THR A 108 -5.17 4.90 -34.43
CA THR A 108 -4.67 4.88 -35.81
C THR A 108 -5.61 5.74 -36.65
N ARG A 109 -5.16 6.91 -37.08
CA ARG A 109 -5.85 7.70 -38.10
C ARG A 109 -5.79 6.92 -39.42
N THR A 110 -6.85 6.18 -39.75
CA THR A 110 -7.02 5.63 -41.09
C THR A 110 -7.26 6.78 -42.05
N ALA A 111 -6.23 7.20 -42.78
CA ALA A 111 -6.35 8.11 -43.90
C ALA A 111 -7.00 7.36 -45.07
N LEU A 112 -8.30 7.57 -45.27
CA LEU A 112 -9.03 7.15 -46.47
C LEU A 112 -9.07 8.31 -47.46
N HIS A 113 -8.08 8.42 -48.36
CA HIS A 113 -8.23 9.25 -49.55
C HIS A 113 -7.55 8.61 -50.78
N THR A 114 -8.39 7.90 -51.54
CA THR A 114 -8.50 7.87 -53.02
C THR A 114 -7.23 7.82 -53.87
N THR A 115 -7.06 6.67 -54.52
CA THR A 115 -6.25 6.47 -55.72
C THR A 115 -6.85 7.25 -56.91
N PRO A 116 -6.04 7.96 -57.72
CA PRO A 116 -6.45 8.32 -59.07
C PRO A 116 -6.21 7.13 -60.01
N LYS A 117 -7.31 6.64 -60.59
CA LYS A 117 -7.35 5.67 -61.67
C LYS A 117 -6.97 6.37 -62.98
N THR A 118 -5.75 6.14 -63.47
CA THR A 118 -5.35 6.59 -64.82
C THR A 118 -5.60 5.45 -65.81
N ALA A 119 -6.49 5.66 -66.76
CA ALA A 119 -6.66 4.84 -67.95
C ALA A 119 -6.34 5.68 -69.21
N PRO A 120 -5.82 5.07 -70.29
CA PRO A 120 -5.13 5.78 -71.36
C PRO A 120 -6.09 6.26 -72.45
N LYS A 121 -5.73 7.36 -73.13
CA LYS A 121 -6.32 7.68 -74.43
C LYS A 121 -5.25 8.27 -75.35
N ALA A 122 -5.16 7.68 -76.53
CA ALA A 122 -4.21 7.98 -77.57
C ALA A 122 -4.82 8.86 -78.69
N ILE A 123 -3.92 9.41 -79.53
CA ILE A 123 -4.05 9.75 -80.97
C ILE A 123 -4.24 11.26 -81.36
N THR A 124 -3.10 11.90 -81.73
CA THR A 124 -2.71 12.77 -82.91
C THR A 124 -3.41 14.13 -83.22
N PRO A 125 -3.00 14.93 -84.27
CA PRO A 125 -1.72 15.63 -84.55
C PRO A 125 -1.89 17.14 -84.98
N THR A 126 -0.82 17.78 -85.50
CA THR A 126 -0.77 19.03 -86.34
C THR A 126 -0.70 20.34 -85.53
N THR A 127 0.23 21.28 -85.75
CA THR A 127 0.80 21.92 -86.97
C THR A 127 2.32 22.07 -86.90
#